data_AF-A0A0G2FZ50-F1
#
_entry.id   AF-A0A0G2FZ50-F1
#
_cell.length_a   1.000
_cell.length_b   1.000
_cell.length_c   1.000
_cell.angle_alpha   90.00
_cell.angle_beta   90.00
_cell.angle_gamma   90.00
#
_symmetry.space_group_name_H-M   'P 1'
#
loop_
_entity.id
_entity.type
_entity.pdbx_description
1 polymer ?
#
loop_
_entity_poly.entity_id
_entity_poly.type
_entity_poly.pdbx_seq_one_letter_code
_entity_poly.pdbx_strand_id
1 'polypeptide(L)'
;MAPRLDDYVLRMRNLHQRYNLSKNMLELFRAYGEHHRGTKSPEELGRWLRTSPLLRRACTDTISSLAIAMQKNPTHECIAECGDIITCCTEMLNLANESKQGTILPFMKFPAEIRRNIYRYYFNDLFLASRWKQPGNIILKRPHNCHCAPHQSYIHGLVRPLQMSLVSTCSQIKNEALAMWFADNVFHFACGCELKHSLQINTSLRHNLKKVKVHWTGQESAAAFNLLQGVPSLKRVVVVISKSTTNNMSEKEALLRTYFTPRCQTRITEALGFDELMEFRGLERIEVEHVDRSQAHRRAEEERNGLQKILESVAQGS
;
A
#
# COMPACT_ATOMS: atom_id res chain seq x y z
N MET A 1 31.54 33.61 -4.42
CA MET A 1 30.52 32.66 -3.93
C MET A 1 31.25 31.57 -3.17
N ALA A 2 31.03 31.45 -1.85
CA ALA A 2 31.78 30.53 -1.00
C ALA A 2 31.47 29.05 -1.37
N PRO A 3 32.44 28.12 -1.21
CA PRO A 3 32.19 26.70 -1.41
C PRO A 3 31.31 26.20 -0.25
N ARG A 4 30.00 26.10 -0.48
CA ARG A 4 29.04 25.68 0.55
C ARG A 4 29.15 24.18 0.79
N LEU A 5 29.33 23.81 2.06
CA LEU A 5 29.49 22.44 2.55
C LEU A 5 28.23 21.60 2.25
N ASP A 6 28.37 20.49 1.51
CA ASP A 6 27.30 19.52 1.23
C ASP A 6 27.65 18.09 1.72
N ASP A 7 26.71 17.12 1.62
CA ASP A 7 26.93 15.72 2.04
C ASP A 7 28.18 15.10 1.36
N TYR A 8 28.48 15.50 0.12
CA TYR A 8 29.66 15.02 -0.59
C TYR A 8 30.95 15.56 0.04
N VAL A 9 31.02 16.87 0.30
CA VAL A 9 32.20 17.49 0.94
C VAL A 9 32.39 17.00 2.38
N LEU A 10 31.30 16.81 3.14
CA LEU A 10 31.34 16.25 4.49
C LEU A 10 31.90 14.83 4.54
N ARG A 11 31.58 14.01 3.53
CA ARG A 11 32.12 12.65 3.39
C ARG A 11 33.56 12.67 2.92
N MET A 12 33.87 13.47 1.90
CA MET A 12 35.21 13.60 1.33
C MET A 12 36.24 14.06 2.37
N ARG A 13 35.86 15.01 3.25
CA ARG A 13 36.72 15.51 4.34
C ARG A 13 36.60 14.71 5.64
N ASN A 14 35.81 13.63 5.64
CA ASN A 14 35.51 12.79 6.80
C ASN A 14 34.99 13.53 8.06
N LEU A 15 34.35 14.68 7.88
CA LEU A 15 33.85 15.52 8.98
C LEU A 15 32.70 14.86 9.73
N HIS A 16 31.90 14.06 9.02
CA HIS A 16 30.78 13.32 9.60
C HIS A 16 31.22 12.32 10.68
N GLN A 17 32.36 11.63 10.50
CA GLN A 17 32.92 10.73 11.51
C GLN A 17 33.64 11.52 12.60
N ARG A 18 34.44 12.53 12.20
CA ARG A 18 35.22 13.35 13.15
C ARG A 18 34.35 14.03 14.20
N TYR A 19 33.17 14.52 13.79
CA TYR A 19 32.23 15.22 14.67
C TYR A 19 30.99 14.39 15.05
N ASN A 20 30.98 13.08 14.76
CA ASN A 20 29.86 12.18 15.07
C ASN A 20 28.50 12.73 14.64
N LEU A 21 28.39 13.21 13.41
CA LEU A 21 27.14 13.74 12.88
C LEU A 21 26.08 12.63 12.78
N SER A 22 24.88 12.91 13.29
CA SER A 22 23.78 11.95 13.27
C SER A 22 23.31 11.64 11.84
N LYS A 23 22.66 10.49 11.64
CA LYS A 23 22.06 10.12 10.34
C LYS A 23 21.08 11.18 9.82
N ASN A 24 20.25 11.71 10.73
CA ASN A 24 19.31 12.80 10.44
C ASN A 24 20.02 14.05 9.90
N MET A 25 21.19 14.37 10.46
CA MET A 25 21.98 15.52 10.01
C MET A 25 22.57 15.31 8.62
N LEU A 26 23.04 14.09 8.31
CA LEU A 26 23.55 13.74 6.98
C LEU A 26 22.46 13.81 5.90
N GLU A 27 21.24 13.37 6.23
CA GLU A 27 20.10 13.51 5.33
C GLU A 27 19.74 14.98 5.07
N LEU A 28 19.82 15.83 6.10
CA LEU A 28 19.62 17.28 5.95
C LEU A 28 20.69 17.92 5.06
N PHE A 29 21.97 17.59 5.25
CA PHE A 29 23.06 18.10 4.41
C PHE A 29 22.95 17.65 2.95
N ARG A 30 22.41 16.46 2.70
CA ARG A 30 22.11 16.01 1.34
C ARG A 30 21.01 16.87 0.71
N ALA A 31 19.89 17.06 1.42
CA ALA A 31 18.80 17.89 0.93
C ALA A 31 19.21 19.36 0.78
N TYR A 32 20.09 19.86 1.65
CA TYR A 32 20.68 21.19 1.56
C TYR A 32 21.57 21.35 0.31
N GLY A 33 22.39 20.34 0.00
CA GLY A 33 23.18 20.29 -1.23
C GLY A 33 22.30 20.26 -2.50
N GLU A 34 21.23 19.47 -2.49
CA GLU A 34 20.25 19.42 -3.58
C GLU A 34 19.57 20.78 -3.80
N HIS A 35 19.20 21.47 -2.72
CA HIS A 35 18.68 22.83 -2.78
C HIS A 35 19.65 23.81 -3.47
N HIS A 36 20.92 23.84 -3.06
CA HIS A 36 21.91 24.73 -3.68
C HIS A 36 22.24 24.39 -5.14
N ARG A 37 22.05 23.13 -5.53
CA ARG A 37 22.17 22.68 -6.94
C ARG A 37 20.93 23.02 -7.77
N GLY A 38 19.90 23.61 -7.17
CA GLY A 38 18.64 23.98 -7.83
C GLY A 38 17.72 22.80 -8.14
N THR A 39 18.00 21.60 -7.61
CA THR A 39 17.17 20.41 -7.86
C THR A 39 15.96 20.33 -6.93
N LYS A 40 15.99 21.03 -5.80
CA LYS A 40 14.87 21.12 -4.85
C LYS A 40 14.62 22.55 -4.40
N SER A 41 13.35 22.86 -4.12
CA SER A 41 12.97 24.19 -3.65
C SER A 41 13.45 24.46 -2.21
N PRO A 42 13.92 25.69 -1.89
CA PRO A 42 14.25 26.08 -0.50
C PRO A 42 13.09 25.84 0.46
N GLU A 43 11.87 25.96 -0.06
CA GLU A 43 10.66 25.82 0.74
C GLU A 43 10.39 24.37 1.16
N GLU A 44 10.78 23.38 0.35
CA GLU A 44 10.64 21.97 0.70
C GLU A 44 11.52 21.60 1.89
N LEU A 45 12.77 22.07 1.90
CA LEU A 45 13.70 21.89 3.01
C LEU A 45 13.21 22.61 4.28
N GLY A 46 12.78 23.86 4.14
CA GLY A 46 12.21 24.63 5.24
C GLY A 46 10.94 23.97 5.81
N ARG A 47 10.04 23.45 4.96
CA ARG A 47 8.87 22.68 5.39
C ARG A 47 9.25 21.40 6.11
N TRP A 48 10.23 20.65 5.60
CA TRP A 48 10.66 19.40 6.22
C TRP A 48 11.17 19.62 7.65
N LEU A 49 12.03 20.62 7.85
CA LEU A 49 12.49 21.06 9.17
C LEU A 49 11.35 21.59 10.04
N ARG A 50 10.36 22.30 9.46
CA ARG A 50 9.18 22.75 10.21
C ARG A 50 8.35 21.61 10.78
N THR A 51 8.14 20.57 9.96
CA THR A 51 7.25 19.45 10.29
C THR A 51 7.89 18.37 11.15
N SER A 52 9.21 18.32 11.24
CA SER A 52 9.93 17.27 11.98
C SER A 52 10.70 17.85 13.17
N PRO A 53 10.16 17.72 14.41
CA PRO A 53 10.86 18.12 15.63
C PRO A 53 12.22 17.44 15.78
N LEU A 54 12.34 16.19 15.31
CA LEU A 54 13.59 15.41 15.38
C LEU A 54 14.70 16.01 14.51
N LEU A 55 14.36 16.51 13.32
CA LEU A 55 15.34 17.13 12.42
C LEU A 55 15.80 18.49 12.95
N ARG A 56 14.87 19.29 13.48
CA ARG A 56 15.21 20.54 14.18
C ARG A 56 16.12 20.30 15.37
N ARG A 57 15.81 19.29 16.17
CA ARG A 57 16.65 18.88 17.30
C ARG A 57 18.03 18.44 16.84
N ALA A 58 18.12 17.68 15.75
CA ALA A 58 19.40 17.28 15.18
C ALA A 58 20.27 18.49 14.79
N CYS A 59 19.69 19.55 14.21
CA CYS A 59 20.42 20.79 13.95
C CYS A 59 20.91 21.48 15.24
N THR A 60 20.04 21.65 16.23
CA THR A 60 20.40 22.34 17.49
C THR A 60 21.41 21.56 18.33
N ASP A 61 21.27 20.24 18.37
CA ASP A 61 22.19 19.34 19.07
C ASP A 61 23.56 19.37 18.37
N THR A 62 23.57 19.35 17.03
CA THR A 62 24.82 19.46 16.24
C THR A 62 25.53 20.78 16.50
N ILE A 63 24.81 21.92 16.48
CA ILE A 63 25.39 23.24 16.81
C ILE A 63 26.00 23.22 18.22
N SER A 64 25.27 22.68 19.20
CA SER A 64 25.72 22.61 20.58
C SER A 64 26.96 21.71 20.75
N SER A 65 26.96 20.53 20.12
CA SER A 65 28.10 19.60 20.15
C SER A 65 29.35 20.20 19.49
N LEU A 66 29.20 20.90 18.37
CA LEU A 66 30.32 21.57 17.69
C LEU A 66 30.85 22.75 18.50
N ALA A 67 29.99 23.55 19.11
CA ALA A 67 30.41 24.61 20.02
C ALA A 67 31.24 24.08 21.20
N ILE A 68 30.85 22.94 21.78
CA ILE A 68 31.62 22.26 22.83
C ILE A 68 32.96 21.74 22.27
N ALA A 69 32.99 21.18 21.05
CA ALA A 69 34.22 20.70 20.42
C ALA A 69 35.23 21.84 20.17
N MET A 70 34.74 22.99 19.70
CA MET A 70 35.55 24.21 19.51
C MET A 70 36.16 24.71 20.82
N GLN A 71 35.39 24.67 21.93
CA GLN A 71 35.88 25.08 23.25
C GLN A 71 36.94 24.11 23.79
N LYS A 72 36.78 22.80 23.57
CA LYS A 72 37.71 21.78 24.08
C LYS A 72 39.03 21.77 23.32
N ASN A 73 39.00 21.94 22.00
CA ASN A 73 40.19 21.89 21.14
C ASN A 73 40.14 23.03 20.10
N PRO A 74 40.54 24.26 20.48
CA PRO A 74 40.45 25.43 19.62
C PRO A 74 41.62 25.51 18.63
N THR A 75 41.77 24.52 17.76
CA THR A 75 42.68 24.64 16.61
C THR A 75 42.04 25.48 15.52
N HIS A 76 42.85 26.18 14.74
CA HIS A 76 42.38 27.03 13.64
C HIS A 76 41.51 26.24 12.64
N GLU A 77 41.90 25.00 12.33
CA GLU A 77 41.14 24.10 11.46
C GLU A 77 39.81 23.66 12.07
N CYS A 78 39.79 23.31 13.36
CA CYS A 78 38.57 22.90 14.07
C CYS A 78 37.55 24.05 14.10
N ILE A 79 38.00 25.28 14.36
CA ILE A 79 37.16 26.47 14.39
C ILE A 79 36.55 26.73 13.00
N ALA A 80 37.34 26.61 11.93
CA ALA A 80 36.85 26.77 10.56
C ALA A 80 35.85 25.67 10.18
N GLU A 81 36.18 24.40 10.41
CA GLU A 81 35.30 23.26 10.08
C GLU A 81 33.98 23.30 10.86
N CYS A 82 34.03 23.56 12.18
CA CYS A 82 32.83 23.70 13.00
C CYS A 82 32.01 24.92 12.59
N GLY A 83 32.68 26.04 12.27
CA GLY A 83 32.04 27.27 11.79
C GLY A 83 31.25 27.07 10.50
N ASP A 84 31.81 26.34 9.53
CA ASP A 84 31.14 26.00 8.27
C ASP A 84 29.88 25.16 8.52
N ILE A 85 29.97 24.14 9.37
CA ILE A 85 28.83 23.26 9.69
C ILE A 85 27.76 24.02 10.46
N ILE A 86 28.14 24.84 11.45
CA ILE A 86 27.21 25.67 12.22
C ILE A 86 26.49 26.66 11.30
N THR A 87 27.22 27.30 10.38
CA THR A 87 26.64 28.23 9.40
C THR A 87 25.61 27.55 8.51
N CYS A 88 25.88 26.33 8.04
CA CYS A 88 24.90 25.57 7.26
C CYS A 88 23.66 25.20 8.11
N CYS A 89 23.86 24.79 9.38
CA CYS A 89 22.77 24.50 10.29
C CYS A 89 21.88 25.72 10.57
N THR A 90 22.48 26.90 10.75
CA THR A 90 21.73 28.15 10.98
C THR A 90 21.01 28.61 9.72
N GLU A 91 21.63 28.52 8.54
CA GLU A 91 20.96 28.78 7.25
C GLU A 91 19.75 27.85 7.06
N MET A 92 19.88 26.56 7.34
CA MET A 92 18.78 25.58 7.28
C MET A 92 17.64 25.94 8.26
N LEU A 93 17.97 26.33 9.50
CA LEU A 93 16.99 26.76 10.49
C LEU A 93 16.30 28.07 10.08
N ASN A 94 17.01 29.00 9.45
CA ASN A 94 16.44 30.24 8.93
C ASN A 94 15.43 29.96 7.80
N LEU A 95 15.73 29.04 6.88
CA LEU A 95 14.76 28.60 5.87
C LEU A 95 13.49 27.99 6.50
N ALA A 96 13.62 27.33 7.66
CA ALA A 96 12.47 26.83 8.40
C ALA A 96 11.68 27.94 9.09
N ASN A 97 12.35 29.02 9.52
CA ASN A 97 11.74 30.16 10.22
C ASN A 97 11.15 31.21 9.28
N GLU A 98 11.65 31.31 8.04
CA GLU A 98 11.01 32.07 6.97
C GLU A 98 9.66 31.43 6.62
N SER A 99 8.62 31.89 7.33
CA SER A 99 7.24 31.63 6.98
C SER A 99 6.89 32.52 5.78
N LYS A 100 7.40 32.17 4.60
CA LYS A 100 6.63 32.53 3.40
C LYS A 100 5.30 31.83 3.59
N GLN A 101 4.28 32.62 3.92
CA GLN A 101 2.88 32.28 3.74
C GLN A 101 2.71 32.06 2.23
N GLY A 102 3.30 30.98 1.69
CA GLY A 102 2.79 30.40 0.47
C GLY A 102 1.31 30.27 0.73
N THR A 103 0.49 30.72 -0.21
CA THR A 103 -0.95 30.50 -0.21
C THR A 103 -1.17 29.00 -0.07
N ILE A 104 -1.22 28.51 1.17
CA ILE A 104 -1.50 27.13 1.50
C ILE A 104 -2.97 27.02 1.16
N LEU A 105 -3.21 26.46 -0.02
CA LEU A 105 -4.53 26.10 -0.45
C LEU A 105 -5.08 25.19 0.65
N PRO A 106 -6.11 25.62 1.40
CA PRO A 106 -6.56 24.89 2.57
C PRO A 106 -7.34 23.68 2.09
N PHE A 107 -6.62 22.60 1.74
CA PHE A 107 -7.17 21.44 1.04
C PHE A 107 -8.40 20.87 1.76
N MET A 108 -8.37 20.86 3.10
CA MET A 108 -9.47 20.39 3.93
C MET A 108 -10.71 21.31 3.93
N LYS A 109 -10.59 22.57 3.51
CA LYS A 109 -11.73 23.48 3.33
C LYS A 109 -12.49 23.25 2.02
N PHE A 110 -11.92 22.50 1.07
CA PHE A 110 -12.68 22.15 -0.13
C PHE A 110 -13.82 21.21 0.19
N PRO A 111 -14.95 21.26 -0.54
CA PRO A 111 -15.98 20.24 -0.48
C PRO A 111 -15.43 18.83 -0.75
N ALA A 112 -16.08 17.83 -0.18
CA ALA A 112 -15.65 16.44 -0.29
C ALA A 112 -15.63 15.94 -1.75
N GLU A 113 -16.48 16.47 -2.64
CA GLU A 113 -16.42 16.15 -4.08
C GLU A 113 -15.12 16.60 -4.72
N ILE A 114 -14.69 17.84 -4.42
CA ILE A 114 -13.46 18.41 -4.98
C ILE A 114 -12.24 17.66 -4.48
N ARG A 115 -12.19 17.33 -3.17
CA ARG A 115 -11.12 16.51 -2.60
C ARG A 115 -11.05 15.13 -3.26
N ARG A 116 -12.20 14.48 -3.51
CA ARG A 116 -12.28 13.21 -4.24
C ARG A 116 -11.73 13.32 -5.66
N ASN A 117 -12.04 14.38 -6.39
CA ASN A 117 -11.49 14.59 -7.74
C ASN A 117 -9.97 14.76 -7.72
N ILE A 118 -9.44 15.51 -6.75
CA ILE A 118 -7.99 15.70 -6.57
C ILE A 118 -7.31 14.36 -6.25
N TYR A 119 -7.87 13.56 -5.35
CA TYR A 119 -7.35 12.24 -5.06
C TYR A 119 -7.38 11.32 -6.29
N ARG A 120 -8.44 11.37 -7.11
CA ARG A 120 -8.54 10.56 -8.33
C ARG A 120 -7.45 10.94 -9.33
N TYR A 121 -7.21 12.25 -9.49
CA TYR A 121 -6.11 12.76 -10.29
C TYR A 121 -4.76 12.26 -9.77
N TYR A 122 -4.51 12.39 -8.46
CA TYR A 122 -3.29 11.89 -7.81
C TYR A 122 -3.06 10.39 -8.05
N PHE A 123 -4.12 9.59 -7.93
CA PHE A 123 -4.03 8.16 -8.19
C PHE A 123 -3.74 7.87 -9.65
N ASN A 124 -4.43 8.52 -10.60
CA ASN A 124 -4.18 8.38 -12.03
C ASN A 124 -2.71 8.67 -12.38
N ASP A 125 -2.12 9.73 -11.83
CA ASP A 125 -0.70 10.05 -12.03
C ASP A 125 0.22 8.96 -11.46
N LEU A 126 -0.11 8.36 -10.31
CA LEU A 126 0.65 7.22 -9.78
C LEU A 126 0.65 6.02 -10.73
N PHE A 127 -0.46 5.78 -11.44
CA PHE A 127 -0.53 4.72 -12.46
C PHE A 127 0.25 5.07 -13.72
N LEU A 128 0.19 6.31 -14.20
CA LEU A 128 0.90 6.77 -15.40
C LEU A 128 2.42 6.84 -15.17
N ALA A 129 2.85 7.22 -13.97
CA ALA A 129 4.26 7.23 -13.58
C ALA A 129 4.82 5.82 -13.38
N SER A 130 3.97 4.86 -13.00
CA SER A 130 4.36 3.46 -12.94
C SER A 130 4.36 2.87 -14.36
N ARG A 131 5.45 2.22 -14.77
CA ARG A 131 5.58 1.56 -16.08
C ARG A 131 4.58 0.38 -16.28
N TRP A 132 3.69 0.15 -15.32
CA TRP A 132 2.77 -0.97 -15.22
C TRP A 132 1.34 -0.46 -15.07
N LYS A 133 0.47 -0.74 -16.05
CA LYS A 133 -0.96 -0.33 -16.06
C LYS A 133 -1.84 -1.05 -15.02
N GLN A 134 -1.26 -1.67 -14.00
CA GLN A 134 -2.03 -2.37 -12.96
C GLN A 134 -1.86 -1.67 -11.62
N PRO A 135 -2.93 -1.55 -10.82
CA PRO A 135 -2.86 -0.96 -9.49
C PRO A 135 -1.80 -1.68 -8.68
N GLY A 136 -0.77 -0.93 -8.30
CA GLY A 136 0.17 -1.39 -7.28
C GLY A 136 -0.65 -1.85 -6.07
N ASN A 137 -0.42 -3.08 -5.62
CA ASN A 137 -1.13 -3.61 -4.47
C ASN A 137 -0.75 -2.79 -3.23
N ILE A 138 -1.68 -1.98 -2.73
CA ILE A 138 -1.61 -1.43 -1.35
C ILE A 138 -1.68 -2.57 -0.32
N ILE A 139 -2.20 -3.72 -0.72
CA ILE A 139 -2.20 -4.92 0.12
C ILE A 139 -0.75 -5.38 0.25
N LEU A 140 -0.14 -5.07 1.39
CA LEU A 140 1.10 -5.67 1.86
C LEU A 140 0.90 -7.19 1.89
N LYS A 141 1.31 -7.86 0.82
CA LYS A 141 1.34 -9.33 0.78
C LYS A 141 2.52 -9.78 1.62
N ARG A 142 2.33 -9.85 2.94
CA ARG A 142 3.22 -10.68 3.76
C ARG A 142 3.05 -12.12 3.25
N PRO A 143 4.15 -12.90 3.12
CA PRO A 143 4.06 -14.27 2.67
C PRO A 143 3.14 -15.03 3.63
N HIS A 144 2.00 -15.47 3.09
CA HIS A 144 1.08 -16.38 3.75
C HIS A 144 1.37 -17.78 3.22
N ASN A 145 1.62 -18.74 4.11
CA ASN A 145 1.87 -20.13 3.74
C ASN A 145 0.55 -20.82 3.37
N CYS A 146 0.02 -20.56 2.16
CA CYS A 146 -1.02 -21.40 1.59
C CYS A 146 -0.41 -22.47 0.68
N HIS A 147 -0.96 -23.69 0.74
CA HIS A 147 -0.61 -24.79 -0.17
C HIS A 147 -1.44 -24.76 -1.46
N CYS A 148 -2.09 -23.64 -1.77
CA CYS A 148 -2.83 -23.50 -3.01
C CYS A 148 -1.84 -23.46 -4.17
N ALA A 149 -2.18 -24.11 -5.29
CA ALA A 149 -1.36 -24.00 -6.50
C ALA A 149 -1.18 -22.52 -6.84
N PRO A 150 0.04 -22.08 -7.20
CA PRO A 150 0.32 -20.69 -7.54
C PRO A 150 -0.32 -20.37 -8.90
N HIS A 151 -1.65 -20.25 -8.95
CA HIS A 151 -2.35 -19.66 -10.07
C HIS A 151 -1.95 -18.20 -10.11
N GLN A 152 -1.49 -17.71 -11.28
CA GLN A 152 -0.70 -16.48 -11.39
C GLN A 152 -1.27 -15.32 -10.56
N SER A 153 -0.75 -15.22 -9.35
CA SER A 153 -0.38 -13.99 -8.70
C SER A 153 1.02 -13.56 -9.20
N TYR A 154 1.54 -14.19 -10.26
CA TYR A 154 2.91 -14.06 -10.77
C TYR A 154 3.27 -12.69 -11.36
N ILE A 155 2.31 -11.76 -11.47
CA ILE A 155 2.64 -10.36 -11.75
C ILE A 155 3.01 -9.61 -10.46
N HIS A 156 2.75 -10.15 -9.27
CA HIS A 156 2.98 -9.46 -7.99
C HIS A 156 4.41 -9.51 -7.47
N GLY A 157 5.31 -10.31 -8.06
CA GLY A 157 6.73 -10.33 -7.68
C GLY A 157 7.51 -9.07 -8.08
N LEU A 158 6.96 -8.26 -9.00
CA LEU A 158 7.60 -7.04 -9.51
C LEU A 158 6.85 -5.75 -9.13
N VAL A 159 5.73 -5.86 -8.41
CA VAL A 159 4.94 -4.69 -8.02
C VAL A 159 5.63 -4.00 -6.85
N ARG A 160 6.30 -2.89 -7.14
CA ARG A 160 6.86 -2.04 -6.09
C ARG A 160 5.73 -1.54 -5.17
N PRO A 161 5.99 -1.41 -3.86
CA PRO A 161 5.04 -0.78 -2.95
C PRO A 161 4.66 0.59 -3.52
N LEU A 162 3.36 0.83 -3.70
CA LEU A 162 2.89 2.11 -4.17
C LEU A 162 3.18 3.14 -3.07
N GLN A 163 4.11 4.06 -3.33
CA GLN A 163 4.37 5.16 -2.39
C GLN A 163 3.24 6.17 -2.46
N MET A 164 2.25 5.99 -1.58
CA MET A 164 1.14 6.92 -1.43
C MET A 164 1.49 7.99 -0.39
N SER A 165 2.24 9.01 -0.80
CA SER A 165 2.63 10.13 0.07
C SER A 165 1.43 10.73 0.81
N LEU A 166 0.24 10.78 0.19
CA LEU A 166 -1.00 11.26 0.83
C LEU A 166 -1.39 10.45 2.07
N VAL A 167 -1.19 9.14 2.07
CA VAL A 167 -1.51 8.23 3.19
C VAL A 167 -0.61 8.50 4.40
N SER A 168 0.55 9.12 4.18
CA SER A 168 1.52 9.47 5.23
C SER A 168 1.35 10.89 5.78
N THR A 169 0.38 11.68 5.29
CA THR A 169 0.22 13.09 5.68
C THR A 169 -0.49 13.26 7.02
N CYS A 170 -1.81 13.04 7.06
CA CYS A 170 -2.62 13.09 8.28
C CYS A 170 -3.70 12.00 8.26
N SER A 171 -4.25 11.65 9.42
CA SER A 171 -5.23 10.57 9.57
C SER A 171 -6.49 10.78 8.74
N GLN A 172 -6.97 12.02 8.63
CA GLN A 172 -8.17 12.32 7.86
C GLN A 172 -7.94 12.13 6.35
N ILE A 173 -6.87 12.72 5.80
CA ILE A 173 -6.51 12.55 4.39
C ILE A 173 -6.24 11.08 4.08
N LYS A 174 -5.53 10.38 4.98
CA LYS A 174 -5.30 8.94 4.88
C LYS A 174 -6.60 8.17 4.72
N ASN A 175 -7.57 8.41 5.60
CA ASN A 175 -8.84 7.68 5.59
C ASN A 175 -9.66 7.98 4.32
N GLU A 176 -9.78 9.26 3.93
CA GLU A 176 -10.51 9.66 2.70
C GLU A 176 -9.85 9.09 1.44
N ALA A 177 -8.51 9.18 1.35
CA ALA A 177 -7.74 8.69 0.21
C ALA A 177 -7.82 7.16 0.09
N LEU A 178 -7.64 6.42 1.18
CA LEU A 178 -7.76 4.95 1.19
C LEU A 178 -9.18 4.50 0.86
N ALA A 179 -10.20 5.12 1.47
CA ALA A 179 -11.59 4.78 1.19
C ALA A 179 -11.93 4.91 -0.29
N MET A 180 -11.45 5.98 -0.94
CA MET A 180 -11.68 6.17 -2.37
C MET A 180 -10.85 5.21 -3.23
N TRP A 181 -9.59 4.95 -2.87
CA TRP A 181 -8.78 3.96 -3.57
C TRP A 181 -9.42 2.57 -3.57
N PHE A 182 -9.87 2.10 -2.40
CA PHE A 182 -10.52 0.78 -2.26
C PHE A 182 -11.87 0.72 -2.98
N ALA A 183 -12.55 1.87 -3.13
CA ALA A 183 -13.82 1.96 -3.84
C ALA A 183 -13.68 1.89 -5.36
N ASP A 184 -12.65 2.55 -5.92
CA ASP A 184 -12.48 2.65 -7.38
C ASP A 184 -11.85 1.38 -7.98
N ASN A 185 -10.94 0.73 -7.24
CA ASN A 185 -10.18 -0.43 -7.73
C ASN A 185 -10.87 -1.79 -7.51
N VAL A 186 -10.52 -2.77 -8.36
CA VAL A 186 -10.87 -4.18 -8.20
C VAL A 186 -9.68 -4.91 -7.61
N PHE A 187 -9.87 -5.61 -6.49
CA PHE A 187 -8.80 -6.36 -5.83
C PHE A 187 -8.81 -7.81 -6.24
N HIS A 188 -7.66 -8.30 -6.68
CA HIS A 188 -7.49 -9.65 -7.18
C HIS A 188 -6.79 -10.53 -6.14
N PHE A 189 -7.40 -11.67 -5.81
CA PHE A 189 -6.86 -12.67 -4.91
C PHE A 189 -6.73 -14.01 -5.63
N ALA A 190 -5.57 -14.65 -5.49
CA ALA A 190 -5.23 -15.88 -6.19
C ALA A 190 -5.85 -17.13 -5.55
N CYS A 191 -6.31 -17.04 -4.30
CA CYS A 191 -7.07 -18.08 -3.62
C CYS A 191 -7.89 -17.52 -2.46
N GLY A 192 -8.80 -18.33 -1.90
CA GLY A 192 -9.57 -17.99 -0.71
C GLY A 192 -8.69 -17.78 0.54
N CYS A 193 -7.59 -18.52 0.68
CA CYS A 193 -6.67 -18.34 1.81
C CYS A 193 -6.02 -16.94 1.80
N GLU A 194 -5.58 -16.47 0.63
CA GLU A 194 -4.99 -15.13 0.49
C GLU A 194 -6.01 -14.02 0.80
N LEU A 195 -7.25 -14.20 0.34
CA LEU A 195 -8.36 -13.29 0.63
C LEU A 195 -8.63 -13.21 2.13
N LYS A 196 -8.80 -14.35 2.81
CA LYS A 196 -9.03 -14.41 4.27
C LYS A 196 -7.91 -13.70 5.03
N HIS A 197 -6.67 -14.05 4.73
CA HIS A 197 -5.50 -13.45 5.37
C HIS A 197 -5.47 -11.92 5.20
N SER A 198 -5.75 -11.45 3.98
CA SER A 198 -5.76 -10.03 3.66
C SER A 198 -6.87 -9.27 4.39
N LEU A 199 -8.07 -9.85 4.50
CA LEU A 199 -9.20 -9.26 5.22
C LEU A 199 -8.98 -9.21 6.74
N GLN A 200 -8.23 -10.17 7.30
CA GLN A 200 -7.91 -10.21 8.74
C GLN A 200 -6.84 -9.20 9.13
N ILE A 201 -5.78 -9.06 8.31
CA ILE A 201 -4.67 -8.15 8.61
C ILE A 201 -5.04 -6.69 8.32
N ASN A 202 -5.76 -6.45 7.22
CA ASN A 202 -6.00 -5.10 6.73
C ASN A 202 -7.44 -4.65 7.04
N THR A 203 -7.60 -4.01 8.20
CA THR A 203 -8.90 -3.42 8.59
C THR A 203 -9.38 -2.39 7.58
N SER A 204 -8.50 -1.58 6.99
CA SER A 204 -8.89 -0.57 5.99
C SER A 204 -9.45 -1.21 4.72
N LEU A 205 -8.88 -2.34 4.28
CA LEU A 205 -9.42 -3.14 3.18
C LEU A 205 -10.81 -3.65 3.56
N ARG A 206 -10.96 -4.30 4.72
CA ARG A 206 -12.25 -4.88 5.16
C ARG A 206 -13.38 -3.84 5.23
N HIS A 207 -13.10 -2.59 5.60
CA HIS A 207 -14.15 -1.56 5.71
C HIS A 207 -14.50 -0.90 4.37
N ASN A 208 -13.55 -0.81 3.43
CA ASN A 208 -13.70 0.00 2.21
C ASN A 208 -13.78 -0.81 0.91
N LEU A 209 -13.63 -2.13 0.98
CA LEU A 209 -13.61 -3.01 -0.20
C LEU A 209 -14.99 -3.04 -0.88
N LYS A 210 -15.07 -2.48 -2.10
CA LYS A 210 -16.30 -2.51 -2.90
C LYS A 210 -16.33 -3.57 -3.98
N LYS A 211 -15.17 -3.87 -4.57
CA LYS A 211 -15.05 -4.75 -5.73
C LYS A 211 -13.93 -5.76 -5.52
N VAL A 212 -14.26 -7.04 -5.60
CA VAL A 212 -13.30 -8.13 -5.41
C VAL A 212 -13.39 -9.14 -6.53
N LYS A 213 -12.24 -9.66 -6.95
CA LYS A 213 -12.10 -10.81 -7.84
C LYS A 213 -11.25 -11.86 -7.14
N VAL A 214 -11.82 -13.02 -6.87
CA VAL A 214 -11.15 -14.09 -6.11
C VAL A 214 -11.24 -15.39 -6.88
N HIS A 215 -10.11 -16.09 -6.98
CA HIS A 215 -10.10 -17.46 -7.46
C HIS A 215 -10.58 -18.39 -6.36
N TRP A 216 -11.72 -19.04 -6.62
CA TRP A 216 -12.33 -19.98 -5.71
C TRP A 216 -11.51 -21.27 -5.65
N THR A 217 -10.50 -21.27 -4.79
CA THR A 217 -9.63 -22.39 -4.46
C THR A 217 -9.07 -22.24 -3.05
N GLY A 218 -8.63 -23.35 -2.46
CA GLY A 218 -7.96 -23.37 -1.18
C GLY A 218 -8.84 -23.86 -0.03
N GLN A 219 -8.17 -24.30 1.03
CA GLN A 219 -8.77 -24.93 2.21
C GLN A 219 -9.56 -23.95 3.08
N GLU A 220 -9.36 -22.65 2.89
CA GLU A 220 -10.02 -21.61 3.68
C GLU A 220 -11.07 -20.82 2.88
N SER A 221 -11.53 -21.35 1.74
CA SER A 221 -12.49 -20.67 0.85
C SER A 221 -13.81 -20.33 1.56
N ALA A 222 -14.37 -21.30 2.29
CA ALA A 222 -15.56 -21.12 3.13
C ALA A 222 -15.43 -19.95 4.11
N ALA A 223 -14.38 -19.99 4.96
CA ALA A 223 -14.09 -18.93 5.91
C ALA A 223 -13.83 -17.56 5.24
N ALA A 224 -13.22 -17.54 4.06
CA ALA A 224 -12.96 -16.32 3.31
C ALA A 224 -14.27 -15.68 2.79
N PHE A 225 -15.18 -16.48 2.25
CA PHE A 225 -16.49 -15.99 1.80
C PHE A 225 -17.37 -15.52 2.96
N ASN A 226 -17.34 -16.24 4.08
CA ASN A 226 -18.05 -15.83 5.29
C ASN A 226 -17.55 -14.47 5.81
N LEU A 227 -16.22 -14.23 5.79
CA LEU A 227 -15.66 -12.92 6.11
C LEU A 227 -16.06 -11.83 5.10
N LEU A 228 -16.19 -12.17 3.81
CA LEU A 228 -16.65 -11.24 2.78
C LEU A 228 -18.10 -10.83 2.97
N GLN A 229 -18.99 -11.72 3.43
CA GLN A 229 -20.37 -11.36 3.77
C GLN A 229 -20.41 -10.28 4.86
N GLY A 230 -19.46 -10.33 5.80
CA GLY A 230 -19.30 -9.31 6.85
C GLY A 230 -18.68 -7.99 6.38
N VAL A 231 -18.50 -7.77 5.07
CA VAL A 231 -18.00 -6.51 4.51
C VAL A 231 -19.17 -5.62 4.08
N PRO A 232 -19.48 -4.53 4.80
CA PRO A 232 -20.70 -3.74 4.57
C PRO A 232 -20.66 -2.91 3.28
N SER A 233 -19.48 -2.65 2.73
CA SER A 233 -19.30 -1.82 1.52
C SER A 233 -19.20 -2.62 0.22
N LEU A 234 -19.28 -3.96 0.30
CA LEU A 234 -19.11 -4.86 -0.83
C LEU A 234 -20.28 -4.72 -1.80
N LYS A 235 -19.98 -4.44 -3.07
CA LYS A 235 -20.97 -4.25 -4.14
C LYS A 235 -20.82 -5.25 -5.27
N ARG A 236 -19.57 -5.60 -5.62
CA ARG A 236 -19.27 -6.50 -6.74
C ARG A 236 -18.31 -7.61 -6.33
N VAL A 237 -18.69 -8.84 -6.65
CA VAL A 237 -17.87 -10.03 -6.44
C VAL A 237 -17.71 -10.76 -7.78
N VAL A 238 -16.47 -11.07 -8.14
CA VAL A 238 -16.14 -11.91 -9.29
C VAL A 238 -15.47 -13.18 -8.77
N VAL A 239 -16.16 -14.30 -8.93
CA VAL A 239 -15.70 -15.63 -8.54
C VAL A 239 -15.06 -16.28 -9.75
N VAL A 240 -13.76 -16.53 -9.68
CA VAL A 240 -13.04 -17.24 -10.75
C VAL A 240 -13.05 -18.73 -10.44
N ILE A 241 -13.44 -19.56 -11.41
CA ILE A 241 -13.54 -21.02 -11.27
C ILE A 241 -12.52 -21.75 -12.16
N SER A 242 -12.06 -22.91 -11.68
CA SER A 242 -11.10 -23.79 -12.35
C SER A 242 -11.35 -25.25 -11.97
N LYS A 243 -10.59 -26.19 -12.57
CA LYS A 243 -10.60 -27.59 -12.09
C LYS A 243 -10.18 -27.70 -10.62
N SER A 244 -9.30 -26.82 -10.13
CA SER A 244 -8.85 -26.80 -8.73
C SER A 244 -9.90 -26.32 -7.73
N THR A 245 -11.01 -25.71 -8.19
CA THR A 245 -12.10 -25.27 -7.30
C THR A 245 -12.67 -26.41 -6.47
N THR A 246 -12.75 -27.61 -7.05
CA THR A 246 -13.29 -28.80 -6.36
C THR A 246 -12.23 -29.68 -5.71
N ASN A 247 -10.98 -29.21 -5.58
CA ASN A 247 -9.94 -29.96 -4.87
C ASN A 247 -10.22 -30.05 -3.38
N ASN A 248 -10.88 -29.03 -2.82
CA ASN A 248 -11.38 -29.02 -1.45
C ASN A 248 -12.90 -29.12 -1.52
N MET A 249 -13.45 -30.13 -0.84
CA MET A 249 -14.88 -30.43 -0.83
C MET A 249 -15.53 -29.97 0.47
N SER A 250 -16.84 -29.76 0.45
CA SER A 250 -17.64 -29.49 1.64
C SER A 250 -17.56 -30.65 2.63
N GLU A 251 -17.81 -30.37 3.92
CA GLU A 251 -17.87 -31.41 4.96
C GLU A 251 -18.93 -32.47 4.65
N LYS A 252 -20.06 -32.03 4.09
CA LYS A 252 -21.15 -32.91 3.64
C LYS A 252 -20.69 -33.90 2.57
N GLU A 253 -20.00 -33.44 1.53
CA GLU A 253 -19.49 -34.32 0.47
C GLU A 253 -18.37 -35.23 0.99
N ALA A 254 -17.52 -34.74 1.89
CA ALA A 254 -16.50 -35.56 2.54
C ALA A 254 -17.13 -36.74 3.30
N LEU A 255 -18.21 -36.48 4.06
CA LEU A 255 -18.97 -37.50 4.78
C LEU A 255 -19.63 -38.50 3.82
N LEU A 256 -20.26 -38.02 2.74
CA LEU A 256 -20.89 -38.90 1.75
C LEU A 256 -19.89 -39.87 1.10
N ARG A 257 -18.66 -39.42 0.83
CA ARG A 257 -17.62 -40.28 0.25
C ARG A 257 -17.12 -41.37 1.19
N THR A 258 -17.32 -41.23 2.49
CA THR A 258 -17.04 -42.30 3.45
C THR A 258 -17.98 -43.49 3.27
N TYR A 259 -19.24 -43.23 2.86
CA TYR A 259 -20.29 -44.25 2.78
C TYR A 259 -20.65 -44.68 1.35
N PHE A 260 -20.37 -43.85 0.35
CA PHE A 260 -20.73 -44.09 -1.05
C PHE A 260 -19.50 -44.10 -1.96
N THR A 261 -19.55 -44.89 -3.05
CA THR A 261 -18.46 -44.99 -4.02
C THR A 261 -18.05 -43.61 -4.55
N PRO A 262 -16.76 -43.26 -4.54
CA PRO A 262 -16.30 -41.97 -5.01
C PRO A 262 -16.71 -41.76 -6.47
N ARG A 263 -17.36 -40.63 -6.76
CA ARG A 263 -17.59 -40.21 -8.15
C ARG A 263 -16.26 -39.81 -8.78
N CYS A 264 -16.09 -40.06 -10.08
CA CYS A 264 -14.90 -39.61 -10.83
C CYS A 264 -14.70 -38.09 -10.79
N GLN A 265 -15.77 -37.30 -10.65
CA GLN A 265 -15.68 -35.84 -10.60
C GLN A 265 -16.62 -35.26 -9.53
N THR A 266 -16.05 -34.41 -8.68
CA THR A 266 -16.79 -33.59 -7.73
C THR A 266 -17.53 -32.47 -8.48
N ARG A 267 -18.82 -32.30 -8.17
CA ARG A 267 -19.63 -31.21 -8.73
C ARG A 267 -19.23 -29.88 -8.10
N ILE A 268 -19.45 -28.77 -8.81
CA ILE A 268 -19.11 -27.44 -8.30
C ILE A 268 -19.92 -27.04 -7.06
N THR A 269 -21.14 -27.57 -6.92
CA THR A 269 -22.01 -27.37 -5.75
C THR A 269 -21.48 -28.02 -4.48
N GLU A 270 -20.55 -28.97 -4.61
CA GLU A 270 -19.94 -29.67 -3.47
C GLU A 270 -18.54 -29.10 -3.14
N ALA A 271 -18.13 -28.03 -3.81
CA ALA A 271 -16.87 -27.35 -3.51
C ALA A 271 -16.98 -26.59 -2.18
N LEU A 272 -15.88 -26.60 -1.42
CA LEU A 272 -15.80 -25.87 -0.15
C LEU A 272 -15.98 -24.36 -0.39
N GLY A 273 -16.97 -23.73 0.26
CA GLY A 273 -17.31 -22.33 0.03
C GLY A 273 -18.59 -22.10 -0.78
N PHE A 274 -19.22 -23.16 -1.31
CA PHE A 274 -20.44 -23.02 -2.10
C PHE A 274 -21.61 -22.50 -1.26
N ASP A 275 -21.81 -23.06 -0.07
CA ASP A 275 -22.92 -22.67 0.80
C ASP A 275 -22.79 -21.20 1.25
N GLU A 276 -21.58 -20.75 1.58
CA GLU A 276 -21.30 -19.35 1.92
C GLU A 276 -21.48 -18.41 0.73
N LEU A 277 -21.27 -18.89 -0.50
CA LEU A 277 -21.59 -18.11 -1.71
C LEU A 277 -23.10 -17.97 -1.90
N MET A 278 -23.88 -19.00 -1.54
CA MET A 278 -25.34 -19.01 -1.61
C MET A 278 -26.01 -18.13 -0.55
N GLU A 279 -25.26 -17.71 0.45
CA GLU A 279 -25.72 -16.80 1.51
C GLU A 279 -25.45 -15.32 1.18
N PHE A 280 -24.74 -15.00 0.09
CA PHE A 280 -24.53 -13.59 -0.29
C PHE A 280 -25.87 -12.90 -0.56
N ARG A 281 -26.06 -11.73 0.06
CA ARG A 281 -27.22 -10.85 -0.13
C ARG A 281 -26.76 -9.41 -0.32
N GLY A 282 -27.55 -8.61 -1.04
CA GLY A 282 -27.33 -7.16 -1.17
C GLY A 282 -26.16 -6.77 -2.09
N LEU A 283 -25.67 -7.69 -2.93
CA LEU A 283 -24.65 -7.37 -3.94
C LEU A 283 -25.32 -6.75 -5.18
N GLU A 284 -24.71 -5.68 -5.72
CA GLU A 284 -25.16 -5.08 -6.98
C GLU A 284 -24.88 -6.00 -8.18
N ARG A 285 -23.77 -6.75 -8.13
CA ARG A 285 -23.35 -7.62 -9.23
C ARG A 285 -22.47 -8.76 -8.73
N ILE A 286 -22.84 -10.00 -9.08
CA ILE A 286 -22.02 -11.19 -8.89
C ILE A 286 -21.71 -11.82 -10.24
N GLU A 287 -20.44 -12.16 -10.47
CA GLU A 287 -19.98 -12.74 -11.73
C GLU A 287 -19.13 -13.97 -11.49
N VAL A 288 -19.22 -14.90 -12.43
CA VAL A 288 -18.48 -16.14 -12.47
C VAL A 288 -17.64 -16.14 -13.74
N GLU A 289 -16.34 -16.15 -13.58
CA GLU A 289 -15.40 -16.19 -14.69
C GLU A 289 -14.60 -17.49 -14.67
N HIS A 290 -14.18 -17.91 -15.86
CA HIS A 290 -13.17 -18.95 -15.94
C HIS A 290 -11.78 -18.38 -15.66
N VAL A 291 -10.96 -19.20 -15.01
CA VAL A 291 -9.52 -18.96 -14.95
C VAL A 291 -8.94 -18.83 -16.36
N ASP A 292 -7.89 -18.01 -16.51
CA ASP A 292 -7.18 -17.95 -17.78
C ASP A 292 -6.55 -19.32 -18.09
N ARG A 293 -6.57 -19.73 -19.38
CA ARG A 293 -6.01 -21.02 -19.83
C ARG A 293 -4.52 -21.12 -19.50
N SER A 294 -3.83 -19.98 -19.44
CA SER A 294 -2.43 -19.89 -19.05
C SER A 294 -2.18 -20.21 -17.56
N GLN A 295 -3.20 -20.11 -16.71
CA GLN A 295 -3.07 -20.17 -15.25
C GLN A 295 -3.60 -21.47 -14.64
N ALA A 296 -4.66 -22.03 -15.21
CA ALA A 296 -5.15 -23.35 -14.83
C ALA A 296 -6.09 -23.95 -15.88
N HIS A 297 -6.41 -25.23 -15.69
CA HIS A 297 -7.41 -25.91 -16.50
C HIS A 297 -8.81 -25.38 -16.17
N ARG A 298 -9.54 -25.00 -17.23
CA ARG A 298 -10.94 -24.58 -17.15
C ARG A 298 -11.87 -25.76 -16.89
N ARG A 299 -13.03 -25.45 -16.32
CA ARG A 299 -14.18 -26.34 -16.21
C ARG A 299 -15.05 -26.25 -17.48
N ALA A 300 -16.16 -26.97 -17.50
CA ALA A 300 -17.13 -26.87 -18.59
C ALA A 300 -17.86 -25.52 -18.55
N GLU A 301 -18.19 -24.96 -19.72
CA GLU A 301 -18.91 -23.68 -19.83
C GLU A 301 -20.33 -23.77 -19.27
N GLU A 302 -20.94 -24.94 -19.34
CA GLU A 302 -22.25 -25.24 -18.72
C GLU A 302 -22.21 -25.06 -17.20
N GLU A 303 -21.14 -25.51 -16.52
CA GLU A 303 -20.97 -25.34 -15.08
C GLU A 303 -20.81 -23.85 -14.72
N ARG A 304 -20.07 -23.08 -15.53
CA ARG A 304 -19.94 -21.62 -15.33
C ARG A 304 -21.28 -20.91 -15.48
N ASN A 305 -22.01 -21.20 -16.56
CA ASN A 305 -23.31 -20.59 -16.85
C ASN A 305 -24.34 -20.98 -15.78
N GLY A 306 -24.35 -22.23 -15.34
CA GLY A 306 -25.22 -22.70 -14.27
C GLY A 306 -24.93 -21.97 -12.96
N LEU A 307 -23.67 -21.89 -12.56
CA LEU A 307 -23.27 -21.17 -11.34
C LEU A 307 -23.59 -19.68 -11.42
N GLN A 308 -23.35 -19.02 -12.56
CA GLN A 308 -23.70 -17.61 -12.77
C GLN A 308 -25.18 -17.37 -12.48
N LYS A 309 -26.08 -18.15 -13.09
CA LYS A 309 -27.54 -18.00 -12.93
C LYS A 309 -27.98 -18.22 -11.49
N ILE A 310 -27.42 -19.23 -10.83
CA ILE A 310 -27.72 -19.52 -9.42
C ILE A 310 -27.30 -18.34 -8.55
N LEU A 311 -26.06 -17.87 -8.67
CA LEU A 311 -25.55 -16.77 -7.84
C LEU A 311 -26.28 -15.44 -8.12
N GLU A 312 -26.63 -15.15 -9.37
CA GLU A 312 -27.42 -13.97 -9.72
C GLU A 312 -28.81 -14.00 -9.05
N SER A 313 -29.49 -15.16 -9.10
CA SER A 313 -30.80 -15.32 -8.47
C SER A 313 -30.76 -15.11 -6.95
N VAL A 314 -29.65 -15.51 -6.33
CA VAL A 314 -29.43 -15.43 -4.89
C VAL A 314 -29.04 -14.03 -4.46
N ALA A 315 -28.18 -13.36 -5.24
CA ALA A 315 -27.72 -12.01 -4.93
C ALA A 315 -28.81 -10.94 -5.11
N GLN A 316 -29.74 -11.16 -6.05
CA GLN A 316 -30.87 -10.27 -6.35
C GLN A 316 -32.15 -10.63 -5.57
N GLY A 317 -32.20 -11.82 -4.98
CA GLY A 317 -33.32 -12.28 -4.16
C GLY A 317 -33.46 -11.44 -2.90
N SER A 318 -34.52 -10.64 -2.87
CA SER A 318 -35.00 -9.85 -1.73
C SER A 318 -35.75 -10.77 -0.75
#